data_AF-A0A954LIQ3-F1
#
_entry.id   AF-A0A954LIQ3-F1
#
_cell.length_a   1.000
_cell.length_b   1.000
_cell.length_c   1.000
_cell.angle_alpha   90.00
_cell.angle_beta   90.00
_cell.angle_gamma   90.00
#
_symmetry.space_group_name_H-M   'P 1'
#
loop_
_entity.id
_entity.type
_entity.pdbx_description
1 polymer ?
#
loop_
_entity_poly.entity_id
_entity_poly.type
_entity_poly.pdbx_seq_one_letter_code
_entity_poly.pdbx_strand_id
1 'polypeptide(L)'
;NEIGWATVTAVGMSQQKCLILYDTAGKRIASLSEAFENFEDLVRVVKSRVADQPNSPGSEIQTRKARKSATWIGLFGVVIIAVSASVAWMTWDEQRANELLQTNAIPGEAQIDRLFVAPNGVTKRVEYTVTNEAGETGSRNAEVTPNYYTQLEQENAETIPVRYVPSEPGISRLQQGEVLDDDFTKTPLGGYGLAGLAALMGLGFIAAAVLQWMGWDIDMDSKTGKFSIKRFGEGE
;
A
#
# COMPACT_ATOMS: atom_id res chain seq x y z
N ASN A 1 -36.94 23.15 -6.89
CA ASN A 1 -35.93 22.09 -6.79
C ASN A 1 -36.46 20.85 -7.48
N GLU A 2 -35.93 20.51 -8.64
CA GLU A 2 -36.30 19.28 -9.35
C GLU A 2 -35.59 18.08 -8.71
N ILE A 3 -36.35 17.00 -8.49
CA ILE A 3 -35.84 15.72 -7.99
C ILE A 3 -35.28 14.96 -9.20
N GLY A 4 -33.98 14.70 -9.21
CA GLY A 4 -33.31 14.00 -10.30
C GLY A 4 -33.10 12.50 -10.07
N TRP A 5 -33.11 12.05 -8.81
CA TRP A 5 -32.94 10.63 -8.46
C TRP A 5 -33.45 10.33 -7.05
N ALA A 6 -33.92 9.11 -6.83
CA ALA A 6 -34.32 8.63 -5.51
C ALA A 6 -33.76 7.21 -5.26
N THR A 7 -33.16 6.97 -4.10
CA THR A 7 -32.71 5.63 -3.69
C THR A 7 -33.25 5.25 -2.34
N VAL A 8 -33.45 3.95 -2.12
CA VAL A 8 -33.79 3.39 -0.82
C VAL A 8 -32.54 2.71 -0.28
N THR A 9 -32.04 3.20 0.84
CA THR A 9 -30.84 2.65 1.50
C THR A 9 -31.18 2.26 2.92
N ALA A 10 -30.67 1.13 3.39
CA ALA A 10 -30.71 0.76 4.80
C ALA A 10 -29.58 1.48 5.54
N VAL A 11 -29.91 2.23 6.60
CA VAL A 11 -28.88 2.94 7.38
C VAL A 11 -28.25 1.96 8.36
N GLY A 12 -26.92 1.82 8.29
CA GLY A 12 -26.15 0.69 8.86
C GLY A 12 -26.19 0.48 10.39
N MET A 13 -26.92 1.29 11.15
CA MET A 13 -27.09 1.07 12.61
C MET A 13 -28.52 0.75 13.05
N SER A 14 -29.54 0.94 12.20
CA SER A 14 -30.94 0.68 12.59
C SER A 14 -31.67 -0.30 11.68
N GLN A 15 -31.06 -0.73 10.57
CA GLN A 15 -31.72 -1.45 9.46
C GLN A 15 -32.97 -0.75 8.91
N GLN A 16 -33.27 0.48 9.34
CA GLN A 16 -34.44 1.21 8.89
C GLN A 16 -34.21 1.65 7.45
N LYS A 17 -35.21 1.40 6.61
CA LYS A 17 -35.20 1.87 5.23
C LYS A 17 -35.28 3.39 5.24
N CYS A 18 -34.49 4.02 4.38
CA CYS A 18 -34.52 5.45 4.22
C CYS A 18 -34.56 5.80 2.73
N LEU A 19 -35.58 6.58 2.34
CA LEU A 19 -35.69 7.14 1.01
C LEU A 19 -34.85 8.42 0.97
N ILE A 20 -33.80 8.42 0.15
CA ILE A 20 -32.93 9.57 -0.06
C ILE A 20 -33.24 10.17 -1.42
N LEU A 21 -33.60 11.45 -1.42
CA LEU A 21 -33.87 12.23 -2.63
C LEU A 21 -32.63 13.05 -3.00
N TYR A 22 -32.26 13.03 -4.27
CA TYR A 22 -31.15 13.78 -4.81
C TYR A 22 -31.62 14.78 -5.88
N ASP A 23 -30.92 15.91 -5.96
CA ASP A 23 -31.09 16.86 -7.06
C ASP A 23 -30.45 16.33 -8.35
N THR A 24 -30.63 17.08 -9.44
CA THR A 24 -29.98 16.81 -10.74
C THR A 24 -28.44 16.93 -10.68
N ALA A 25 -27.89 17.55 -9.64
CA ALA A 25 -26.46 17.58 -9.35
C ALA A 25 -25.98 16.33 -8.55
N GLY A 26 -26.89 15.46 -8.09
CA GLY A 26 -26.59 14.32 -7.25
C GLY A 26 -26.29 14.65 -5.79
N LYS A 27 -26.62 15.87 -5.33
CA LYS A 27 -26.59 16.32 -3.94
C LYS A 27 -27.89 15.90 -3.25
N ARG A 28 -27.77 15.43 -2.01
CA ARG A 28 -28.91 15.02 -1.18
C ARG A 28 -29.78 16.24 -0.87
N ILE A 29 -31.03 16.22 -1.32
CA ILE A 29 -32.04 17.25 -1.01
C ILE A 29 -32.74 16.89 0.30
N ALA A 30 -33.20 15.65 0.42
CA ALA A 30 -34.03 15.21 1.53
C ALA A 30 -33.79 13.74 1.86
N SER A 31 -34.19 13.36 3.07
CA SER A 31 -34.17 12.00 3.56
C SER A 31 -35.43 11.73 4.36
N LEU A 32 -36.15 10.68 4.01
CA LEU A 32 -37.34 10.26 4.73
C LEU A 32 -37.07 8.88 5.32
N SER A 33 -37.28 8.74 6.63
CA SER A 33 -37.17 7.46 7.32
C SER A 33 -38.46 6.64 7.15
N GLU A 34 -38.34 5.34 7.34
CA GLU A 34 -39.44 4.38 7.38
C GLU A 34 -40.50 4.66 8.47
N ALA A 35 -40.23 5.56 9.41
CA ALA A 35 -41.16 5.94 10.48
C ALA A 35 -42.43 6.68 9.99
N PHE A 36 -42.57 6.89 8.69
CA PHE A 36 -43.72 7.55 8.08
C PHE A 36 -44.81 6.54 7.73
N GLU A 37 -46.07 6.83 8.09
CA GLU A 37 -47.20 6.02 7.65
C GLU A 37 -47.29 6.02 6.11
N ASN A 38 -47.42 4.83 5.51
CA ASN A 38 -47.42 4.61 4.05
C ASN A 38 -46.06 4.89 3.35
N PHE A 39 -44.93 4.70 4.05
CA PHE A 39 -43.59 4.84 3.47
C PHE A 39 -43.38 4.07 2.15
N GLU A 40 -43.85 2.83 2.05
CA GLU A 40 -43.71 2.01 0.84
C GLU A 40 -44.52 2.58 -0.36
N ASP A 41 -45.71 3.12 -0.10
CA ASP A 41 -46.50 3.79 -1.14
C ASP A 41 -45.84 5.07 -1.61
N LEU A 42 -45.26 5.85 -0.69
CA LEU A 42 -44.49 7.03 -1.02
C LEU A 42 -43.27 6.68 -1.87
N VAL A 43 -42.51 5.65 -1.49
CA VAL A 43 -41.37 5.14 -2.28
C VAL A 43 -41.82 4.75 -3.68
N ARG A 44 -42.93 4.01 -3.80
CA ARG A 44 -43.50 3.58 -5.09
C ARG A 44 -43.90 4.76 -5.97
N VAL A 45 -44.61 5.75 -5.41
CA VAL A 45 -45.04 6.95 -6.14
C VAL A 45 -43.84 7.78 -6.58
N VAL A 46 -42.84 7.97 -5.70
CA VAL A 46 -41.63 8.72 -6.03
C VAL A 46 -40.82 8.01 -7.12
N LYS A 47 -40.63 6.68 -7.02
CA LYS A 47 -39.95 5.91 -8.05
C LYS A 47 -40.65 5.97 -9.41
N SER A 48 -41.98 5.78 -9.43
CA SER A 48 -42.77 5.91 -10.66
C SER A 48 -42.59 7.28 -11.29
N ARG A 49 -42.70 8.35 -10.49
CA ARG A 49 -42.61 9.73 -11.00
C ARG A 49 -41.21 10.12 -11.46
N VAL A 50 -40.16 9.50 -10.92
CA VAL A 50 -38.77 9.65 -11.41
C VAL A 50 -38.56 8.84 -12.70
N ALA A 51 -39.13 7.64 -12.80
CA ALA A 51 -39.06 6.80 -13.99
C ALA A 51 -39.81 7.41 -15.19
N ASP A 52 -40.93 8.09 -14.95
CA ASP A 52 -41.73 8.76 -15.99
C ASP A 52 -41.08 10.07 -16.51
N GLN A 53 -39.94 10.50 -15.96
CA GLN A 53 -39.23 11.67 -16.47
C GLN A 53 -38.51 11.33 -17.80
N PRO A 54 -38.82 12.04 -18.91
CA PRO A 54 -38.29 11.72 -20.24
C PRO A 54 -36.77 11.89 -20.37
N ASN A 55 -36.13 12.60 -19.43
CA ASN A 55 -34.68 12.77 -19.31
C ASN A 55 -34.25 12.40 -17.90
N SER A 56 -34.30 11.12 -17.54
CA SER A 56 -33.81 10.66 -16.23
C SER A 56 -32.33 11.04 -16.05
N PRO A 57 -31.98 12.02 -15.19
CA PRO A 57 -30.60 12.44 -15.00
C PRO A 57 -29.75 11.40 -14.25
N GLY A 58 -30.36 10.28 -13.83
CA GLY A 58 -29.74 9.25 -13.00
C GLY A 58 -28.47 8.68 -13.61
N SER A 59 -28.47 8.35 -14.91
CA SER A 59 -27.30 7.79 -15.61
C SER A 59 -26.15 8.80 -15.73
N GLU A 60 -26.45 10.07 -16.01
CA GLU A 60 -25.45 11.15 -16.06
C GLU A 60 -24.85 11.44 -14.68
N ILE A 61 -25.66 11.43 -13.62
CA ILE A 61 -25.19 11.60 -12.25
C ILE A 61 -24.31 10.42 -11.82
N GLN A 62 -24.74 9.19 -12.13
CA GLN A 62 -23.97 7.97 -11.82
C GLN A 62 -22.63 7.97 -12.55
N THR A 63 -22.60 8.26 -13.85
CA THR A 63 -21.35 8.34 -14.63
C THR A 63 -20.44 9.47 -14.15
N ARG A 64 -20.98 10.64 -13.76
CA ARG A 64 -20.17 11.71 -13.16
C ARG A 64 -19.55 11.30 -11.82
N LYS A 65 -20.30 10.61 -10.96
CA LYS A 65 -19.79 10.08 -9.69
C LYS A 65 -18.75 8.98 -9.93
N ALA A 66 -19.01 8.07 -10.88
CA ALA A 66 -18.09 7.01 -11.28
C ALA A 66 -16.77 7.57 -11.80
N ARG A 67 -16.80 8.59 -12.68
CA ARG A 67 -15.58 9.26 -13.17
C ARG A 67 -14.76 9.90 -12.04
N LYS A 68 -15.42 10.56 -11.08
CA LYS A 68 -14.73 11.13 -9.92
C LYS A 68 -14.08 10.04 -9.06
N SER A 69 -14.77 8.91 -8.85
CA SER A 69 -14.23 7.75 -8.15
C SER A 69 -13.06 7.12 -8.91
N ALA A 70 -13.21 6.98 -10.24
CA ALA A 70 -12.19 6.45 -11.13
C ALA A 70 -10.90 7.27 -11.09
N THR A 71 -10.97 8.61 -11.01
CA THR A 71 -9.77 9.44 -10.82
C THR A 71 -9.00 9.02 -9.56
N TRP A 72 -9.69 8.84 -8.44
CA TRP A 72 -9.08 8.48 -7.17
C TRP A 72 -8.51 7.06 -7.19
N ILE A 73 -9.27 6.10 -7.73
CA ILE A 73 -8.83 4.70 -7.84
C ILE A 73 -7.61 4.60 -8.77
N GLY A 74 -7.63 5.30 -9.90
CA GLY A 74 -6.51 5.35 -10.84
C GLY A 74 -5.25 5.96 -10.21
N LEU A 75 -5.40 7.09 -9.51
CA LEU A 75 -4.30 7.72 -8.78
C LEU A 75 -3.72 6.79 -7.71
N PHE A 76 -4.57 6.09 -6.96
CA PHE A 76 -4.13 5.12 -5.96
C PHE A 76 -3.37 3.95 -6.60
N GLY A 77 -3.82 3.45 -7.75
CA GLY A 77 -3.12 2.43 -8.52
C GLY A 77 -1.72 2.88 -8.97
N VAL A 78 -1.57 4.13 -9.43
CA VAL A 78 -0.26 4.70 -9.79
C VAL A 78 0.68 4.77 -8.58
N VAL A 79 0.18 5.18 -7.41
CA VAL A 79 0.97 5.22 -6.18
C VAL A 79 1.45 3.82 -5.79
N ILE A 80 0.60 2.80 -5.88
CA ILE A 80 0.99 1.40 -5.61
C ILE A 80 2.11 0.94 -6.55
N ILE A 81 2.02 1.27 -7.85
CA ILE A 81 3.08 0.92 -8.81
C ILE A 81 4.40 1.61 -8.46
N ALA A 82 4.36 2.88 -8.04
CA ALA A 82 5.56 3.59 -7.59
C ALA A 82 6.18 2.93 -6.35
N VAL A 83 5.36 2.52 -5.37
CA VAL A 83 5.83 1.76 -4.19
C VAL A 83 6.45 0.43 -4.60
N SER A 84 5.81 -0.30 -5.52
CA SER A 84 6.34 -1.55 -6.06
C SER A 84 7.72 -1.38 -6.70
N ALA A 85 7.89 -0.36 -7.54
CA ALA A 85 9.17 -0.06 -8.18
C ALA A 85 10.26 0.27 -7.15
N SER A 86 9.92 1.02 -6.09
CA SER A 86 10.84 1.31 -4.99
C SER A 86 11.27 0.06 -4.25
N VAL A 87 10.35 -0.87 -3.96
CA VAL A 87 10.69 -2.15 -3.32
C VAL A 87 11.62 -2.98 -4.21
N ALA A 88 11.28 -3.10 -5.51
CA ALA A 88 12.13 -3.82 -6.46
C ALA A 88 13.54 -3.23 -6.56
N TRP A 89 13.65 -1.89 -6.55
CA TRP A 89 14.95 -1.21 -6.55
C TRP A 89 15.76 -1.50 -5.28
N MET A 90 15.15 -1.42 -4.10
CA MET A 90 15.81 -1.74 -2.83
C MET A 90 16.29 -3.20 -2.81
N THR A 91 15.47 -4.15 -3.27
CA THR A 91 15.86 -5.56 -3.37
C THR A 91 17.02 -5.77 -4.34
N TRP A 92 17.05 -5.06 -5.47
CA TRP A 92 18.17 -5.12 -6.41
C TRP A 92 19.47 -4.58 -5.81
N ASP A 93 19.40 -3.45 -5.09
CA ASP A 93 20.57 -2.85 -4.46
C ASP A 93 21.14 -3.74 -3.36
N GLU A 94 20.28 -4.35 -2.53
CA GLU A 94 20.71 -5.35 -1.53
C GLU A 94 21.37 -6.57 -2.17
N GLN A 95 20.83 -7.06 -3.29
CA GLN A 95 21.40 -8.17 -4.04
C GLN A 95 22.78 -7.82 -4.61
N ARG A 96 22.91 -6.64 -5.22
CA ARG A 96 24.19 -6.10 -5.72
C ARG A 96 25.21 -5.99 -4.60
N ALA A 97 24.81 -5.44 -3.44
CA ALA A 97 25.70 -5.30 -2.29
C ALA A 97 26.17 -6.66 -1.77
N ASN A 98 25.27 -7.65 -1.70
CA ASN A 98 25.63 -9.01 -1.30
C ASN A 98 26.56 -9.69 -2.30
N GLU A 99 26.35 -9.49 -3.61
CA GLU A 99 27.24 -10.00 -4.66
C GLU A 99 28.65 -9.39 -4.54
N LEU A 100 28.73 -8.07 -4.39
CA LEU A 100 30.01 -7.38 -4.18
C LEU A 100 30.72 -7.86 -2.90
N LEU A 101 29.98 -8.12 -1.83
CA LEU A 101 30.56 -8.70 -0.60
C LEU A 101 31.13 -10.10 -0.82
N GLN A 102 30.50 -10.90 -1.69
CA GLN A 102 30.96 -12.25 -1.96
C GLN A 102 32.20 -12.27 -2.84
N THR A 103 32.24 -11.44 -3.89
CA THR A 103 33.31 -11.48 -4.89
C THR A 103 34.50 -10.57 -4.55
N ASN A 104 34.25 -9.40 -3.99
CA ASN A 104 35.24 -8.32 -3.90
C ASN A 104 35.61 -7.94 -2.46
N ALA A 105 34.95 -8.50 -1.43
CA ALA A 105 35.24 -8.09 -0.07
C ALA A 105 36.57 -8.63 0.44
N ILE A 106 37.37 -7.74 1.00
CA ILE A 106 38.62 -8.04 1.68
C ILE A 106 38.45 -7.92 3.20
N PRO A 107 39.27 -8.62 4.01
CA PRO A 107 39.29 -8.41 5.45
C PRO A 107 39.86 -7.02 5.78
N GLY A 108 39.36 -6.42 6.87
CA GLY A 108 39.88 -5.17 7.42
C GLY A 108 39.39 -4.92 8.84
N GLU A 109 39.70 -3.74 9.36
CA GLU A 109 39.23 -3.26 10.67
C GLU A 109 38.35 -2.03 10.48
N ALA A 110 37.28 -1.96 11.27
CA ALA A 110 36.39 -0.80 11.33
C ALA A 110 36.51 -0.14 12.70
N GLN A 111 36.40 1.18 12.74
CA GLN A 111 36.31 1.93 14.00
C GLN A 111 34.90 1.76 14.57
N ILE A 112 34.78 1.37 15.84
CA ILE A 112 33.51 1.40 16.55
C ILE A 112 33.18 2.87 16.84
N ASP A 113 32.03 3.32 16.32
CA ASP A 113 31.48 4.64 16.61
C ASP A 113 30.66 4.59 17.91
N ARG A 114 29.84 3.53 18.05
CA ARG A 114 28.97 3.36 19.22
C ARG A 114 28.49 1.92 19.40
N LEU A 115 28.50 1.46 20.65
CA LEU A 115 27.76 0.29 21.11
C LEU A 115 26.49 0.73 21.82
N PHE A 116 25.33 0.19 21.45
CA PHE A 116 24.07 0.56 22.09
C PHE A 116 23.01 -0.55 22.06
N VAL A 117 22.03 -0.42 22.94
CA VAL A 117 20.80 -1.21 22.94
C VAL A 117 19.72 -0.43 22.21
N ALA A 118 19.02 -1.07 21.27
CA ALA A 118 17.91 -0.44 20.56
C ALA A 118 16.78 -0.01 21.53
N PRO A 119 15.89 0.90 21.13
CA PRO A 119 14.80 1.39 22.00
C PRO A 119 13.85 0.30 22.54
N ASN A 120 13.84 -0.89 21.93
CA ASN A 120 13.10 -2.04 22.45
C ASN A 120 13.70 -2.67 23.72
N GLY A 121 14.90 -2.24 24.14
CA GLY A 121 15.59 -2.72 25.35
C GLY A 121 16.24 -4.08 25.22
N VAL A 122 16.14 -4.74 24.05
CA VAL A 122 16.60 -6.13 23.85
C VAL A 122 17.68 -6.21 22.78
N THR A 123 17.44 -5.59 21.63
CA THR A 123 18.33 -5.73 20.46
C THR A 123 19.64 -4.98 20.69
N LYS A 124 20.77 -5.69 20.60
CA LYS A 124 22.12 -5.14 20.77
C LYS A 124 22.69 -4.77 19.41
N ARG A 125 23.24 -3.56 19.29
CA ARG A 125 23.75 -3.02 18.02
C ARG A 125 25.12 -2.39 18.17
N VAL A 126 25.89 -2.47 17.09
CA VAL A 126 27.16 -1.77 16.92
C VAL A 126 27.06 -0.89 15.67
N GLU A 127 27.39 0.38 15.85
CA GLU A 127 27.60 1.34 14.78
C GLU A 127 29.10 1.51 14.59
N TYR A 128 29.56 1.36 13.35
CA TYR A 128 30.97 1.39 13.02
C TYR A 128 31.21 2.02 11.65
N THR A 129 32.43 2.54 11.47
CA THR A 129 32.87 3.18 10.24
C THR A 129 34.10 2.47 9.68
N VAL A 130 34.05 2.16 8.39
CA VAL A 130 35.15 1.58 7.62
C VAL A 130 35.77 2.66 6.77
N THR A 131 37.10 2.75 6.75
CA THR A 131 37.86 3.65 5.89
C THR A 131 38.75 2.83 4.97
N ASN A 132 38.65 3.04 3.65
CA ASN A 132 39.50 2.35 2.68
C ASN A 132 40.88 3.04 2.54
N GLU A 133 41.78 2.43 1.78
CA GLU A 133 43.12 2.98 1.52
C GLU A 133 43.10 4.34 0.79
N ALA A 134 42.04 4.64 0.06
CA ALA A 134 41.83 5.93 -0.62
C ALA A 134 41.29 7.02 0.32
N GLY A 135 41.00 6.69 1.58
CA GLY A 135 40.43 7.61 2.57
C GLY A 135 38.91 7.80 2.45
N GLU A 136 38.23 7.02 1.61
CA GLU A 136 36.77 7.00 1.55
C GLU A 136 36.21 6.22 2.74
N THR A 137 35.09 6.69 3.28
CA THR A 137 34.49 6.15 4.50
C THR A 137 33.08 5.63 4.25
N GLY A 138 32.68 4.58 4.96
CA GLY A 138 31.32 4.09 5.00
C GLY A 138 30.92 3.63 6.40
N SER A 139 29.75 4.05 6.86
CA SER A 139 29.24 3.70 8.20
C SER A 139 28.12 2.67 8.10
N ARG A 140 28.05 1.79 9.10
CA ARG A 140 27.05 0.72 9.16
C ARG A 140 26.59 0.47 10.59
N ASN A 141 25.29 0.21 10.72
CA ASN A 141 24.65 -0.19 11.96
C ASN A 141 24.25 -1.67 11.86
N ALA A 142 24.93 -2.53 12.62
CA ALA A 142 24.72 -3.97 12.62
C ALA A 142 24.12 -4.44 13.94
N GLU A 143 23.16 -5.36 13.87
CA GLU A 143 22.74 -6.13 15.04
C GLU A 143 23.79 -7.19 15.36
N VAL A 144 24.10 -7.33 16.65
CA VAL A 144 25.10 -8.30 17.13
C VAL A 144 24.51 -9.22 18.19
N THR A 145 25.06 -10.43 18.25
CA THR A 145 24.68 -11.39 19.29
C THR A 145 25.01 -10.83 20.68
N PRO A 146 24.19 -11.15 21.72
CA PRO A 146 24.43 -10.65 23.09
C PRO A 146 25.83 -11.00 23.65
N ASN A 147 26.34 -12.19 23.32
CA ASN A 147 27.67 -12.62 23.76
C ASN A 147 28.76 -11.75 23.14
N TYR A 148 28.68 -11.50 21.84
CA TYR A 148 29.66 -10.66 21.14
C TYR A 148 29.59 -9.20 21.61
N TYR A 149 28.38 -8.66 21.83
CA TYR A 149 28.21 -7.33 22.41
C TYR A 149 28.90 -7.20 23.78
N THR A 150 28.66 -8.17 24.67
CA THR A 150 29.24 -8.18 26.02
C THR A 150 30.77 -8.28 25.96
N GLN A 151 31.30 -9.05 25.00
CA GLN A 151 32.74 -9.14 24.77
C GLN A 151 33.33 -7.78 24.37
N LEU A 152 32.74 -7.11 23.36
CA LEU A 152 33.21 -5.79 22.91
C LEU A 152 33.18 -4.74 24.03
N GLU A 153 32.16 -4.78 24.88
CA GLU A 153 32.01 -3.91 26.05
C GLU A 153 33.07 -4.20 27.12
N GLN A 154 33.34 -5.48 27.42
CA GLN A 154 34.35 -5.88 28.40
C GLN A 154 35.77 -5.56 27.96
N GLU A 155 36.06 -5.72 26.67
CA GLU A 155 37.37 -5.45 26.08
C GLU A 155 37.59 -3.94 25.83
N ASN A 156 36.54 -3.11 25.96
CA ASN A 156 36.54 -1.71 25.52
C ASN A 156 37.11 -1.56 24.10
N ALA A 157 36.66 -2.44 23.20
CA ALA A 157 37.18 -2.50 21.84
C ALA A 157 36.93 -1.18 21.11
N GLU A 158 37.98 -0.61 20.52
CA GLU A 158 37.88 0.57 19.66
C GLU A 158 37.70 0.17 18.19
N THR A 159 38.18 -1.01 17.80
CA THR A 159 38.08 -1.53 16.43
C THR A 159 37.46 -2.92 16.38
N ILE A 160 36.86 -3.27 15.24
CA ILE A 160 36.25 -4.58 15.00
C ILE A 160 36.62 -5.15 13.64
N PRO A 161 36.83 -6.48 13.54
CA PRO A 161 37.14 -7.12 12.27
C PRO A 161 35.92 -7.17 11.36
N VAL A 162 36.08 -6.64 10.15
CA VAL A 162 35.05 -6.58 9.12
C VAL A 162 35.52 -7.20 7.81
N ARG A 163 34.57 -7.51 6.93
CA ARG A 163 34.80 -7.64 5.51
C ARG A 163 34.14 -6.47 4.83
N TYR A 164 34.85 -5.79 3.93
CA TYR A 164 34.32 -4.62 3.23
C TYR A 164 34.76 -4.62 1.78
N VAL A 165 34.01 -3.91 0.94
CA VAL A 165 34.31 -3.74 -0.48
C VAL A 165 35.16 -2.47 -0.64
N PRO A 166 36.42 -2.53 -1.10
CA PRO A 166 37.29 -1.36 -1.15
C PRO A 166 36.75 -0.18 -1.97
N SER A 167 36.04 -0.45 -3.07
CA SER A 167 35.44 0.59 -3.91
C SER A 167 34.19 1.24 -3.32
N GLU A 168 33.55 0.59 -2.34
CA GLU A 168 32.32 1.04 -1.69
C GLU A 168 32.34 0.62 -0.22
N PRO A 169 33.09 1.32 0.66
CA PRO A 169 33.34 0.88 2.04
C PRO A 169 32.07 0.78 2.90
N GLY A 170 30.98 1.43 2.51
CA GLY A 170 29.66 1.26 3.15
C GLY A 170 29.07 -0.14 2.97
N ILE A 171 29.53 -0.88 1.96
CA ILE A 171 29.22 -2.29 1.78
C ILE A 171 30.23 -3.10 2.62
N SER A 172 29.87 -3.27 3.89
CA SER A 172 30.67 -4.02 4.88
C SER A 172 29.82 -4.99 5.70
N ARG A 173 30.43 -6.00 6.32
CA ARG A 173 29.82 -6.94 7.28
C ARG A 173 30.82 -7.26 8.38
N LEU A 174 30.34 -7.54 9.58
CA LEU A 174 31.22 -8.06 10.64
C LEU A 174 31.68 -9.47 10.27
N GLN A 175 32.92 -9.81 10.60
CA GLN A 175 33.40 -11.18 10.42
C GLN A 175 32.78 -12.15 11.43
N GLN A 176 32.37 -11.64 12.60
CA GLN A 176 31.85 -12.42 13.71
C GLN A 176 30.71 -11.67 14.40
N GLY A 177 29.79 -12.43 14.98
CA GLY A 177 28.78 -11.89 15.88
C GLY A 177 27.64 -11.08 15.24
N GLU A 178 27.67 -10.77 13.94
CA GLU A 178 26.53 -10.15 13.24
C GLU A 178 25.35 -11.12 13.18
N VAL A 179 24.16 -10.64 13.58
CA VAL A 179 22.90 -11.37 13.40
C VAL A 179 22.41 -11.11 11.98
N LEU A 180 22.39 -12.18 11.17
CA LEU A 180 21.79 -12.11 9.84
C LEU A 180 20.27 -12.16 9.96
N ASP A 181 19.61 -11.18 9.38
CA ASP A 181 18.15 -11.16 9.32
C ASP A 181 17.68 -12.15 8.25
N ASP A 182 16.97 -13.19 8.66
CA ASP A 182 16.41 -14.25 7.79
C ASP A 182 14.92 -14.00 7.48
N ASP A 183 14.47 -12.75 7.56
CA ASP A 183 13.13 -12.38 7.13
C ASP A 183 12.97 -12.65 5.62
N PHE A 184 11.97 -13.49 5.29
CA PHE A 184 11.61 -13.80 3.91
C PHE A 184 11.43 -12.52 3.06
N THR A 185 10.90 -11.45 3.64
CA THR A 185 10.69 -10.16 2.94
C THR A 185 11.98 -9.48 2.51
N LYS A 186 13.12 -9.85 3.10
CA LYS A 186 14.47 -9.37 2.77
C LYS A 186 15.23 -10.33 1.86
N THR A 187 14.65 -11.48 1.53
CA THR A 187 15.20 -12.35 0.49
C THR A 187 14.86 -11.80 -0.90
N PRO A 188 15.70 -12.05 -1.92
CA PRO A 188 15.37 -11.64 -3.29
C PRO A 188 14.02 -12.17 -3.76
N LEU A 189 13.69 -13.42 -3.41
CA LEU A 189 12.42 -14.05 -3.77
C LEU A 189 11.23 -13.32 -3.11
N GLY A 190 11.33 -12.99 -1.82
CA GLY A 190 10.29 -12.26 -1.12
C GLY A 190 10.14 -10.81 -1.58
N GLY A 191 11.25 -10.09 -1.75
CA GLY A 191 11.27 -8.70 -2.20
C GLY A 191 10.66 -8.52 -3.60
N TYR A 192 11.16 -9.28 -4.59
CA TYR A 192 10.60 -9.23 -5.95
C TYR A 192 9.18 -9.81 -6.01
N GLY A 193 8.85 -10.82 -5.19
CA GLY A 193 7.50 -11.37 -5.10
C GLY A 193 6.48 -10.34 -4.61
N LEU A 194 6.79 -9.62 -3.53
CA LEU A 194 5.97 -8.53 -3.00
C LEU A 194 5.84 -7.38 -3.99
N ALA A 195 6.94 -6.96 -4.62
CA ALA A 195 6.92 -5.93 -5.65
C ALA A 195 6.02 -6.35 -6.83
N GLY A 196 6.14 -7.58 -7.32
CA GLY A 196 5.31 -8.12 -8.41
C GLY A 196 3.81 -8.14 -8.06
N LEU A 197 3.45 -8.61 -6.87
CA LEU A 197 2.05 -8.61 -6.41
C LEU A 197 1.48 -7.20 -6.29
N ALA A 198 2.25 -6.27 -5.73
CA ALA A 198 1.86 -4.86 -5.65
C ALA A 198 1.67 -4.24 -7.04
N ALA A 199 2.59 -4.50 -7.99
CA ALA A 199 2.46 -4.03 -9.36
C ALA A 199 1.18 -4.55 -10.03
N LEU A 200 0.89 -5.85 -9.91
CA LEU A 200 -0.32 -6.46 -10.45
C LEU A 200 -1.59 -5.83 -9.86
N MET A 201 -1.61 -5.60 -8.54
CA MET A 201 -2.72 -4.94 -7.87
C MET A 201 -2.90 -3.50 -8.35
N GLY A 202 -1.80 -2.73 -8.48
CA GLY A 202 -1.82 -1.37 -9.01
C GLY A 202 -2.36 -1.29 -10.44
N LEU A 203 -1.92 -2.21 -11.31
CA LEU A 203 -2.44 -2.35 -12.67
C LEU A 203 -3.94 -2.71 -12.68
N GLY A 204 -4.38 -3.58 -11.78
CA GLY A 204 -5.79 -3.91 -11.58
C GLY A 204 -6.64 -2.70 -11.22
N PHE A 205 -6.18 -1.84 -10.30
CA PHE A 205 -6.87 -0.60 -9.96
C PHE A 205 -6.92 0.38 -11.13
N ILE A 206 -5.84 0.52 -11.89
CA ILE A 206 -5.83 1.37 -13.09
C ILE A 206 -6.82 0.85 -14.13
N ALA A 207 -6.85 -0.47 -14.38
CA ALA A 207 -7.80 -1.08 -15.30
C ALA A 207 -9.26 -0.86 -14.84
N ALA A 208 -9.54 -1.04 -13.55
CA ALA A 208 -10.86 -0.76 -12.98
C ALA A 208 -11.25 0.72 -13.12
N ALA A 209 -10.32 1.64 -12.89
CA ALA A 209 -10.54 3.07 -13.09
C ALA A 209 -10.87 3.41 -14.55
N VAL A 210 -10.15 2.83 -15.52
CA VAL A 210 -10.44 3.02 -16.95
C VAL A 210 -11.84 2.51 -17.30
N LEU A 211 -12.21 1.31 -16.81
CA LEU A 211 -13.55 0.75 -17.02
C LEU A 211 -14.65 1.65 -16.44
N GLN A 212 -14.50 2.10 -15.19
CA GLN A 212 -15.42 3.04 -14.55
C GLN A 212 -15.51 4.37 -15.30
N TRP A 213 -14.40 4.88 -15.83
CA TRP A 213 -14.38 6.10 -16.62
C TRP A 213 -15.16 5.97 -17.93
N MET A 214 -15.06 4.80 -18.57
CA MET A 214 -15.82 4.42 -19.77
C MET A 214 -17.28 4.08 -19.49
N GLY A 215 -17.71 4.13 -18.23
CA GLY A 215 -19.09 3.88 -17.83
C GLY A 215 -19.44 2.40 -17.64
N TRP A 216 -18.43 1.55 -17.40
CA TRP A 216 -18.61 0.14 -17.03
C TRP A 216 -18.49 -0.02 -15.53
N ASP A 217 -19.41 -0.77 -14.94
CA ASP A 217 -19.40 -1.17 -13.55
C ASP A 217 -18.95 -2.64 -13.44
N ILE A 218 -18.11 -2.91 -12.45
CA ILE A 218 -17.66 -4.26 -12.11
C ILE A 218 -18.42 -4.65 -10.86
N ASP A 219 -19.47 -5.45 -11.04
CA ASP A 219 -20.27 -5.96 -9.94
C ASP A 219 -19.84 -7.39 -9.62
N MET A 220 -19.79 -7.71 -8.33
CA MET A 220 -19.54 -9.06 -7.86
C MET A 220 -20.81 -9.53 -7.15
N ASP A 221 -21.50 -10.48 -7.76
CA ASP A 221 -22.68 -11.07 -7.14
C ASP A 221 -22.26 -11.77 -5.84
N SER A 222 -22.65 -11.19 -4.71
CA SER A 222 -22.29 -11.68 -3.37
C SER A 222 -22.82 -13.08 -3.07
N LYS A 223 -23.82 -13.57 -3.81
CA LYS A 223 -24.39 -14.91 -3.64
C LYS A 223 -23.69 -15.96 -4.51
N THR A 224 -23.30 -15.61 -5.73
CA THR A 224 -22.71 -16.56 -6.68
C THR A 224 -21.20 -16.43 -6.84
N GLY A 225 -20.60 -15.35 -6.33
CA GLY A 225 -19.19 -15.03 -6.49
C GLY A 225 -18.79 -14.70 -7.93
N LYS A 226 -19.76 -14.55 -8.85
CA LYS A 226 -19.48 -14.27 -10.26
C LYS A 226 -19.25 -12.78 -10.46
N PHE A 227 -18.16 -12.46 -11.16
CA PHE A 227 -17.90 -11.12 -11.66
C PHE A 227 -18.76 -10.86 -12.89
N SER A 228 -19.46 -9.73 -12.90
CA SER A 228 -20.25 -9.24 -14.02
C SER A 228 -19.77 -7.85 -14.37
N ILE A 229 -19.49 -7.62 -15.65
CA ILE A 229 -19.20 -6.29 -16.17
C ILE A 229 -20.46 -5.79 -16.87
N LYS A 230 -21.07 -4.71 -16.38
CA LYS A 230 -22.28 -4.12 -16.96
C LYS A 230 -22.03 -2.65 -17.27
N ARG A 231 -22.78 -2.06 -18.20
CA ARG A 231 -22.78 -0.60 -18.35
C ARG A 231 -23.67 0.03 -17.28
N PHE A 232 -23.30 1.22 -16.79
CA PHE A 232 -24.18 1.98 -15.90
C PHE A 232 -25.53 2.23 -16.58
N GLY A 233 -26.62 1.83 -15.92
CA GLY A 233 -27.99 1.95 -16.43
C GLY A 233 -28.54 0.71 -17.16
N GLU A 234 -27.71 -0.30 -17.45
CA GLU A 234 -28.18 -1.59 -17.98
C GLU A 234 -28.33 -2.58 -16.81
N GLY A 235 -29.52 -2.61 -16.18
CA GLY A 235 -29.80 -3.58 -15.12
C GLY A 235 -30.90 -3.24 -14.11
N GLU A 236 -31.82 -2.31 -14.41
CA GLU A 236 -33.13 -2.30 -13.75
C GLU A 236 -34.08 -3.30 -14.42
#